data_AF-A0A958LM38-F1
#
_entry.id   AF-A0A958LM38-F1
#
_cell.length_a   1.000
_cell.length_b   1.000
_cell.length_c   1.000
_cell.angle_alpha   90.00
_cell.angle_beta   90.00
_cell.angle_gamma   90.00
#
_symmetry.space_group_name_H-M   'P 1'
#
loop_
_entity.id
_entity.type
_entity.pdbx_description
1 polymer ?
#
loop_
_entity_poly.entity_id
_entity_poly.type
_entity_poly.pdbx_seq_one_letter_code
_entity_poly.pdbx_strand_id
1 'polypeptide(L)'
;IDVRLHTQRTPLYSLAFGLCSFIIFLVMTAGQWGLFGEFGRALELHRDFTLLALLCLVCGLQNAMVTSVSKSVVRTTHLTGITTDLAIGIIRVLHRKKYPQFGREEGKANTMRIGIIVFFGLGSVIGAFLFDRWNYLGFALPGLISLSLLLRSL
;
A
#
# COMPACT_ATOMS: atom_id res chain seq x y z
N ILE A 1 -15.15 0.61 -9.83
CA ILE A 1 -14.22 1.15 -8.83
C ILE A 1 -15.08 2.08 -7.97
N ASP A 2 -15.47 1.56 -6.80
CA ASP A 2 -16.59 1.93 -5.92
C ASP A 2 -17.82 2.59 -6.59
N VAL A 3 -18.91 1.82 -6.77
CA VAL A 3 -20.19 2.34 -7.29
C VAL A 3 -20.68 3.51 -6.43
N ARG A 4 -20.39 3.52 -5.12
CA ARG A 4 -20.80 4.58 -4.17
C ARG A 4 -20.14 5.93 -4.43
N LEU A 5 -18.90 5.95 -4.93
CA LEU A 5 -18.24 7.19 -5.36
C LEU A 5 -18.99 7.83 -6.54
N HIS A 6 -19.53 7.01 -7.45
CA HIS A 6 -20.40 7.48 -8.52
C HIS A 6 -21.83 7.79 -8.06
N THR A 7 -22.28 7.22 -6.93
CA THR A 7 -23.61 7.48 -6.33
C THR A 7 -23.62 8.50 -5.19
N GLN A 8 -22.55 9.29 -5.01
CA GLN A 8 -22.44 10.31 -3.94
C GLN A 8 -22.68 9.76 -2.51
N ARG A 9 -22.46 8.46 -2.29
CA ARG A 9 -22.55 7.84 -0.96
C ARG A 9 -21.17 7.77 -0.31
N THR A 10 -21.15 7.78 1.02
CA THR A 10 -19.90 7.63 1.77
C THR A 10 -19.24 6.29 1.39
N PRO A 11 -17.98 6.34 0.92
CA PRO A 11 -17.25 5.14 0.54
C PRO A 11 -16.91 4.32 1.79
N LEU A 12 -16.99 2.99 1.68
CA LEU A 12 -16.77 2.02 2.78
C LEU A 12 -15.28 1.75 3.02
N TYR A 13 -14.45 2.79 3.06
CA TYR A 13 -13.02 2.64 3.30
C TYR A 13 -12.72 2.08 4.69
N SER A 14 -13.54 2.41 5.69
CA SER A 14 -13.43 1.90 7.06
C SER A 14 -13.51 0.36 7.09
N LEU A 15 -14.40 -0.26 6.32
CA LEU A 15 -14.49 -1.72 6.28
C LEU A 15 -13.23 -2.34 5.70
N ALA A 16 -12.66 -1.75 4.64
CA ALA A 16 -11.44 -2.26 4.03
C ALA A 16 -10.22 -2.09 4.98
N PHE A 17 -10.08 -0.94 5.67
CA PHE A 17 -9.02 -0.76 6.67
C PHE A 17 -9.18 -1.69 7.87
N GLY A 18 -10.42 -1.94 8.29
CA GLY A 18 -10.76 -2.88 9.35
C GLY A 18 -10.39 -4.32 8.98
N LEU A 19 -10.73 -4.77 7.78
CA LEU A 19 -10.38 -6.11 7.30
C LEU A 19 -8.86 -6.27 7.15
N CYS A 20 -8.16 -5.31 6.54
CA CYS A 20 -6.71 -5.35 6.43
C CYS A 20 -6.05 -5.42 7.81
N SER A 21 -6.44 -4.53 8.73
CA SER A 21 -5.92 -4.51 10.10
C SER A 21 -6.18 -5.83 10.81
N PHE A 22 -7.40 -6.35 10.74
CA PHE A 22 -7.79 -7.60 11.39
C PHE A 22 -6.96 -8.78 10.89
N ILE A 23 -6.84 -8.94 9.56
CA ILE A 23 -6.09 -10.05 8.97
C ILE A 23 -4.59 -9.93 9.29
N ILE A 24 -4.01 -8.73 9.25
CA ILE A 24 -2.59 -8.53 9.58
C ILE A 24 -2.32 -8.90 11.05
N PHE A 25 -3.17 -8.45 11.99
CA PHE A 25 -3.01 -8.82 13.39
C PHE A 25 -3.25 -10.32 13.63
N LEU A 26 -4.19 -10.94 12.92
CA LEU A 26 -4.41 -12.39 12.97
C LEU A 26 -3.18 -13.15 12.48
N VAL A 27 -2.58 -12.75 11.36
CA VAL A 27 -1.35 -13.36 10.84
C VAL A 27 -0.20 -13.20 11.83
N MET A 28 -0.06 -12.02 12.42
CA MET A 28 0.94 -11.73 13.45
C MET A 28 0.79 -12.67 14.66
N THR A 29 -0.40 -12.75 15.25
CA THR A 29 -0.63 -13.58 16.45
C THR A 29 -0.55 -15.07 16.15
N ALA A 30 -1.10 -15.53 15.03
CA ALA A 30 -1.00 -16.92 14.60
C ALA A 30 0.45 -17.33 14.33
N GLY A 31 1.25 -16.44 13.72
CA GLY A 31 2.69 -16.65 13.54
C GLY A 31 3.45 -16.77 14.86
N GLN A 32 3.12 -15.94 15.86
CA GLN A 32 3.70 -16.05 17.21
C GLN A 32 3.34 -17.35 17.93
N TRP A 33 2.15 -17.90 17.66
CA TRP A 33 1.75 -19.21 18.16
C TRP A 33 2.34 -20.38 17.36
N GLY A 34 3.18 -20.12 16.36
CA GLY A 34 3.87 -21.14 15.58
C GLY A 34 2.99 -21.84 14.53
N LEU A 35 1.78 -21.33 14.24
CA LEU A 35 0.87 -21.93 13.25
C LEU A 35 1.46 -21.97 11.82
N PHE A 36 2.37 -21.05 11.51
CA PHE A 36 3.03 -20.94 10.20
C PHE A 36 4.48 -21.47 10.21
N GLY A 37 4.94 -22.00 11.35
CA GLY A 37 6.33 -22.40 11.55
C GLY A 37 7.27 -21.23 11.82
N GLU A 38 8.58 -21.49 11.72
CA GLU A 38 9.61 -20.46 11.90
C GLU A 38 9.64 -19.48 10.74
N PHE A 39 9.79 -18.20 11.06
CA PHE A 39 9.90 -17.14 10.07
C PHE A 39 11.23 -17.29 9.29
N GLY A 40 11.17 -17.14 7.96
CA GLY A 40 12.36 -17.26 7.10
C GLY A 40 12.75 -18.69 6.69
N ARG A 41 11.98 -19.71 7.11
CA ARG A 41 12.14 -21.08 6.60
C ARG A 41 11.87 -21.16 5.10
N ALA A 42 12.40 -22.20 4.45
CA ALA A 42 12.11 -22.47 3.05
C ALA A 42 10.60 -22.66 2.83
N LEU A 43 10.08 -22.07 1.73
CA LEU A 43 8.66 -22.08 1.41
C LEU A 43 8.18 -23.52 1.15
N GLU A 44 7.25 -23.99 1.98
CA GLU A 44 6.57 -25.27 1.80
C GLU A 44 5.11 -24.99 1.48
N LEU A 45 4.76 -25.04 0.18
CA LEU A 45 3.45 -24.59 -0.29
C LEU A 45 2.29 -25.26 0.46
N HIS A 46 2.40 -26.55 0.82
CA HIS A 46 1.35 -27.26 1.57
C HIS A 46 1.09 -26.69 2.98
N ARG A 47 2.11 -26.18 3.67
CA ARG A 47 1.98 -25.58 5.01
C ARG A 47 1.73 -24.07 4.95
N ASP A 48 2.37 -23.38 4.00
CA ASP A 48 2.38 -21.91 3.94
C ASP A 48 1.27 -21.32 3.08
N PHE A 49 0.47 -22.16 2.39
CA PHE A 49 -0.61 -21.70 1.51
C PHE A 49 -1.56 -20.73 2.22
N THR A 50 -1.94 -21.04 3.47
CA THR A 50 -2.86 -20.21 4.25
C THR A 50 -2.26 -18.83 4.52
N LEU A 51 -0.99 -18.76 4.94
CA LEU A 51 -0.29 -17.50 5.16
C LEU A 51 -0.22 -16.69 3.86
N LEU A 52 0.18 -17.33 2.76
CA LEU A 52 0.31 -16.69 1.46
C LEU A 52 -1.04 -16.16 0.95
N ALA A 53 -2.11 -16.95 1.09
CA ALA A 53 -3.46 -16.56 0.69
C ALA A 53 -3.97 -15.35 1.49
N LEU A 54 -3.75 -15.33 2.81
CA LEU A 54 -4.13 -14.19 3.67
C LEU A 54 -3.35 -12.93 3.31
N LEU A 55 -2.04 -13.03 3.10
CA LEU A 55 -1.21 -11.88 2.72
C LEU A 55 -1.54 -11.36 1.32
N CYS A 56 -1.80 -12.26 0.36
CA CYS A 56 -2.30 -11.87 -0.97
C CYS A 56 -3.66 -11.18 -0.90
N LEU A 57 -4.57 -11.65 -0.05
CA LEU A 57 -5.87 -11.02 0.18
C LEU A 57 -5.70 -9.59 0.71
N VAL A 58 -4.87 -9.39 1.74
CA VAL A 58 -4.56 -8.06 2.31
C VAL A 58 -3.95 -7.14 1.26
N CYS A 59 -2.98 -7.62 0.48
CA CYS A 59 -2.34 -6.85 -0.59
C CYS A 59 -3.37 -6.44 -1.66
N GLY A 60 -4.24 -7.36 -2.08
CA GLY A 60 -5.32 -7.07 -3.03
C GLY A 60 -6.31 -6.03 -2.51
N LEU A 61 -6.75 -6.17 -1.24
CA LEU A 61 -7.63 -5.21 -0.58
C LEU A 61 -7.00 -3.82 -0.50
N GLN A 62 -5.72 -3.74 -0.10
CA GLN A 62 -4.98 -2.49 -0.03
C GLN A 62 -4.89 -1.82 -1.41
N ASN A 63 -4.54 -2.58 -2.45
CA ASN A 63 -4.43 -2.04 -3.81
C ASN A 63 -5.78 -1.51 -4.32
N ALA A 64 -6.87 -2.25 -4.10
CA ALA A 64 -8.21 -1.84 -4.49
C ALA A 64 -8.68 -0.59 -3.75
N MET A 65 -8.37 -0.50 -2.45
CA MET A 65 -8.69 0.64 -1.61
C MET A 65 -7.93 1.90 -2.03
N VAL A 66 -6.61 1.82 -2.19
CA VAL A 66 -5.78 2.96 -2.64
C VAL A 66 -6.22 3.44 -4.02
N THR A 67 -6.53 2.51 -4.93
CA THR A 67 -7.06 2.85 -6.25
C THR A 67 -8.39 3.59 -6.12
N SER A 68 -9.30 3.17 -5.23
CA SER A 68 -10.60 3.83 -5.04
C SER A 68 -10.47 5.22 -4.40
N VAL A 69 -9.67 5.36 -3.34
CA VAL A 69 -9.41 6.64 -2.65
C VAL A 69 -8.75 7.65 -3.61
N SER A 70 -7.85 7.17 -4.46
CA SER A 70 -7.18 8.01 -5.46
C SER A 70 -7.99 8.24 -6.74
N LYS A 71 -9.26 7.80 -6.81
CA LYS A 71 -10.10 7.89 -8.03
C LYS A 71 -9.43 7.27 -9.27
N SER A 72 -8.83 6.10 -9.10
CA SER A 72 -8.08 5.33 -10.10
C SER A 72 -6.78 5.96 -10.57
N VAL A 73 -6.31 7.02 -9.91
CA VAL A 73 -5.05 7.70 -10.29
C VAL A 73 -3.82 6.93 -9.83
N VAL A 74 -3.88 6.25 -8.68
CA VAL A 74 -2.72 5.56 -8.08
C VAL A 74 -2.95 4.06 -8.02
N ARG A 75 -2.00 3.29 -8.56
CA ARG A 75 -1.86 1.84 -8.34
C ARG A 75 -0.48 1.54 -7.77
N THR A 76 -0.43 1.11 -6.51
CA THR A 76 0.79 0.94 -5.70
C THR A 76 1.76 -0.11 -6.22
N THR A 77 1.28 -1.12 -6.95
CA THR A 77 2.13 -2.17 -7.56
C THR A 77 2.78 -1.77 -8.87
N HIS A 78 2.33 -0.67 -9.50
CA HIS A 78 2.87 -0.18 -10.77
C HIS A 78 3.92 0.93 -10.54
N LEU A 79 4.83 0.72 -9.59
CA LEU A 79 5.86 1.71 -9.22
C LEU A 79 6.71 2.18 -10.41
N THR A 80 7.04 1.27 -11.33
CA THR A 80 7.76 1.59 -12.56
C THR A 80 7.01 2.60 -13.42
N GLY A 81 5.68 2.45 -13.55
CA GLY A 81 4.84 3.41 -14.28
C GLY A 81 4.86 4.80 -13.64
N ILE A 82 4.74 4.86 -12.31
CA ILE A 82 4.82 6.12 -11.54
C ILE A 82 6.19 6.79 -11.73
N THR A 83 7.26 6.00 -11.80
CA THR A 83 8.63 6.49 -12.01
C THR A 83 8.80 7.06 -13.42
N THR A 84 8.28 6.39 -14.45
CA THR A 84 8.27 6.90 -15.83
C THR A 84 7.47 8.19 -15.94
N ASP A 85 6.28 8.22 -15.36
CA ASP A 85 5.43 9.42 -15.36
C ASP A 85 6.10 10.59 -14.63
N LEU A 86 6.82 10.33 -13.55
CA LEU A 86 7.62 11.34 -12.85
C LEU A 86 8.74 11.87 -13.74
N ALA A 87 9.49 11.00 -14.42
CA ALA A 87 10.55 11.44 -15.33
C ALA A 87 10.01 12.34 -16.44
N ILE A 88 8.87 11.97 -17.06
CA ILE A 88 8.19 12.79 -18.06
C ILE A 88 7.73 14.12 -17.45
N GLY A 89 7.12 14.08 -16.27
CA GLY A 89 6.61 15.26 -15.58
C GLY A 89 7.72 16.25 -15.22
N ILE A 90 8.90 15.77 -14.82
CA ILE A 90 10.06 16.62 -14.53
C ILE A 90 10.48 17.40 -15.78
N ILE A 91 10.59 16.74 -16.93
CA ILE A 91 10.96 17.38 -18.21
C ILE A 91 9.93 18.46 -18.57
N ARG A 92 8.63 18.20 -18.39
CA ARG A 92 7.56 19.18 -18.65
C ARG A 92 7.66 20.40 -17.74
N VAL A 93 7.94 20.21 -16.45
CA VAL A 93 8.10 21.32 -15.49
C VAL A 93 9.35 22.15 -15.80
N LEU A 94 10.46 21.52 -16.18
CA LEU A 94 11.68 22.22 -16.61
C LEU A 94 11.44 23.06 -17.88
N HIS A 95 10.63 22.57 -18.81
CA HIS A 95 10.26 23.26 -20.05
C HIS A 95 8.95 24.06 -19.94
N ARG A 96 8.55 24.48 -18.73
CA ARG A 96 7.28 25.20 -18.47
C ARG A 96 7.06 26.43 -19.35
N LYS A 97 8.12 27.15 -19.74
CA LYS A 97 8.03 28.31 -20.65
C LYS A 97 7.49 27.95 -22.05
N LYS A 98 7.70 26.70 -22.50
CA LYS A 98 7.26 26.19 -23.81
C LYS A 98 5.83 25.59 -23.76
N TYR A 99 5.35 25.21 -22.57
CA TYR A 99 4.04 24.59 -22.35
C TYR A 99 3.33 25.16 -21.11
N PRO A 100 2.86 26.42 -21.14
CA PRO A 100 2.33 27.13 -19.97
C PRO A 100 1.08 26.48 -19.35
N GLN A 101 0.32 25.73 -20.14
CA GLN A 101 -0.92 25.05 -19.76
C GLN A 101 -0.74 23.85 -18.80
N PHE A 102 0.48 23.30 -18.65
CA PHE A 102 0.73 22.11 -17.80
C PHE A 102 1.47 22.41 -16.49
N GLY A 103 1.99 23.63 -16.29
CA GLY A 103 3.02 23.88 -15.28
C GLY A 103 2.60 23.68 -13.81
N ARG A 104 1.36 24.02 -13.44
CA ARG A 104 0.92 24.00 -12.02
C ARG A 104 0.28 22.67 -11.60
N GLU A 105 -0.40 21.99 -12.51
CA GLU A 105 -1.02 20.68 -12.26
C GLU A 105 0.02 19.55 -12.28
N GLU A 106 0.96 19.59 -13.23
CA GLU A 106 2.05 18.60 -13.32
C GLU A 106 2.99 18.69 -12.10
N GLY A 107 3.22 19.88 -11.57
CA GLY A 107 3.99 20.07 -10.33
C GLY A 107 3.37 19.33 -9.14
N LYS A 108 2.05 19.46 -8.92
CA LYS A 108 1.34 18.73 -7.85
C LYS A 108 1.35 17.23 -8.07
N ALA A 109 1.16 16.77 -9.31
CA ALA A 109 1.22 15.37 -9.66
C ALA A 109 2.61 14.79 -9.39
N ASN A 110 3.69 15.49 -9.77
CA ASN A 110 5.06 15.07 -9.48
C ASN A 110 5.34 15.00 -7.98
N THR A 111 4.86 15.96 -7.17
CA THR A 111 5.00 15.87 -5.72
C THR A 111 4.37 14.60 -5.15
N MET A 112 3.17 14.23 -5.62
CA MET A 112 2.53 12.97 -5.22
C MET A 112 3.32 11.74 -5.67
N ARG A 113 3.79 11.71 -6.93
CA ARG A 113 4.60 10.61 -7.47
C ARG A 113 5.90 10.42 -6.68
N ILE A 114 6.61 11.50 -6.37
CA ILE A 114 7.82 11.48 -5.53
C ILE A 114 7.49 10.92 -4.16
N GLY A 115 6.42 11.40 -3.52
CA GLY A 115 5.98 10.91 -2.22
C GLY A 115 5.76 9.39 -2.24
N ILE A 116 5.03 8.88 -3.23
CA ILE A 116 4.78 7.44 -3.38
C ILE A 116 6.10 6.66 -3.50
N ILE A 117 7.03 7.11 -4.36
CA ILE A 117 8.32 6.43 -4.57
C ILE A 117 9.15 6.42 -3.29
N VAL A 118 9.26 7.55 -2.61
CA VAL A 118 10.04 7.68 -1.38
C VAL A 118 9.46 6.83 -0.25
N PHE A 119 8.15 6.92 0.01
CA PHE A 119 7.51 6.12 1.05
C PHE A 119 7.50 4.63 0.76
N PHE A 120 7.39 4.23 -0.52
CA PHE A 120 7.55 2.83 -0.93
C PHE A 120 8.96 2.34 -0.58
N GLY A 121 10.00 3.07 -1.01
CA GLY A 121 11.39 2.70 -0.76
C GLY A 121 11.72 2.66 0.74
N LEU A 122 11.32 3.68 1.50
CA LEU A 122 11.50 3.72 2.95
C LEU A 122 10.76 2.55 3.63
N GLY A 123 9.52 2.28 3.24
CA GLY A 123 8.74 1.17 3.75
C GLY A 123 9.39 -0.18 3.47
N SER A 124 9.98 -0.38 2.29
CA SER A 124 10.71 -1.61 1.95
C SER A 124 11.96 -1.79 2.80
N VAL A 125 12.75 -0.73 3.00
CA VAL A 125 13.96 -0.78 3.85
C VAL A 125 13.59 -1.05 5.30
N ILE A 126 12.64 -0.29 5.86
CA ILE A 126 12.15 -0.47 7.23
C ILE A 126 11.58 -1.88 7.41
N GLY A 127 10.79 -2.35 6.44
CA GLY A 127 10.22 -3.70 6.44
C GLY A 127 11.29 -4.78 6.49
N ALA A 128 12.32 -4.70 5.64
CA ALA A 128 13.41 -5.66 5.63
C ALA A 128 14.09 -5.78 7.02
N PHE A 129 14.40 -4.65 7.65
CA PHE A 129 14.98 -4.65 9.00
C PHE A 129 14.02 -5.17 10.08
N LEU A 130 12.73 -4.81 10.01
CA LEU A 130 11.73 -5.27 10.97
C LEU A 130 11.54 -6.79 10.90
N PHE A 131 11.39 -7.34 9.70
CA PHE A 131 11.15 -8.77 9.52
C PHE A 131 12.39 -9.61 9.84
N ASP A 132 13.58 -9.09 9.58
CA ASP A 132 14.84 -9.73 9.97
C ASP A 132 15.01 -9.80 11.51
N ARG A 133 14.73 -8.69 12.22
CA ARG A 133 14.98 -8.63 13.67
C ARG A 133 13.83 -9.18 14.52
N TRP A 134 12.60 -8.99 14.07
CA TRP A 134 11.38 -9.21 14.87
C TRP A 134 10.44 -10.28 14.27
N ASN A 135 10.81 -10.93 13.16
CA ASN A 135 10.04 -12.03 12.56
C ASN A 135 8.56 -11.63 12.36
N TYR A 136 7.61 -12.47 12.79
CA TYR A 136 6.19 -12.19 12.68
C TYR A 136 5.74 -10.91 13.43
N LEU A 137 6.46 -10.43 14.46
CA LEU A 137 6.12 -9.14 15.10
C LEU A 137 6.33 -7.95 14.16
N GLY A 138 7.11 -8.11 13.07
CA GLY A 138 7.25 -7.09 12.03
C GLY A 138 5.91 -6.68 11.41
N PHE A 139 4.91 -7.57 11.41
CA PHE A 139 3.55 -7.25 10.96
C PHE A 139 2.81 -6.23 11.84
N ALA A 140 3.28 -5.96 13.06
CA ALA A 140 2.70 -4.94 13.93
C ALA A 140 2.72 -3.55 13.28
N LEU A 141 3.78 -3.20 12.56
CA LEU A 141 3.92 -1.88 11.93
C LEU A 141 2.84 -1.63 10.86
N PRO A 142 2.69 -2.46 9.81
CA PRO A 142 1.60 -2.27 8.83
C PRO A 142 0.20 -2.45 9.46
N GLY A 143 0.05 -3.31 10.47
CA GLY A 143 -1.19 -3.48 11.22
C GLY A 143 -1.62 -2.21 11.95
N LEU A 144 -0.70 -1.58 12.69
CA LEU A 144 -0.94 -0.33 13.40
C LEU A 144 -1.21 0.84 12.45
N ILE A 145 -0.51 0.91 11.31
CA ILE A 145 -0.81 1.91 10.28
C ILE A 145 -2.25 1.74 9.78
N SER A 146 -2.65 0.52 9.40
CA SER A 146 -4.02 0.24 8.96
C SER A 146 -5.06 0.56 10.03
N LEU A 147 -4.78 0.22 11.29
CA LEU A 147 -5.66 0.53 12.42
C LEU A 147 -5.78 2.05 12.65
N SER A 148 -4.69 2.79 12.56
CA SER A 148 -4.71 4.25 12.72
C SER A 148 -5.54 4.94 11.64
N LEU A 149 -5.51 4.40 10.41
CA LEU A 149 -6.32 4.89 9.29
C LEU A 149 -7.79 4.51 9.45
N LEU A 150 -8.08 3.31 9.97
CA LEU A 150 -9.42 2.92 10.36
C LEU A 150 -10.02 3.92 11.35
N LEU A 151 -9.30 4.20 12.45
CA LEU A 151 -9.76 5.12 13.49
C LEU A 151 -10.00 6.54 12.97
N ARG A 152 -9.21 6.99 11.99
CA ARG A 152 -9.43 8.28 11.31
C ARG A 152 -10.61 8.28 10.33
N SER A 153 -11.07 7.11 9.91
CA SER A 153 -12.14 6.93 8.92
C SER A 153 -13.52 6.67 9.52
N LEU A 154 -13.59 6.46 10.83
CA LEU A 154 -14.82 6.34 11.63
C LEU A 154 -15.30 7.72 12.06
#